data_AF-A0A7J5XIU1-F1
#
_entry.id   AF-A0A7J5XIU1-F1
#
_cell.length_a   1.000
_cell.length_b   1.000
_cell.length_c   1.000
_cell.angle_alpha   90.00
_cell.angle_beta   90.00
_cell.angle_gamma   90.00
#
_symmetry.space_group_name_H-M   'P 1'
#
loop_
_entity.id
_entity.type
_entity.pdbx_description
1 polymer ?
#
loop_
_entity_poly.entity_id
_entity_poly.type
_entity_poly.pdbx_seq_one_letter_code
_entity_poly.pdbx_strand_id
1 'polypeptide(L)'
;MYFRDLGPQIGWTMVFLAECIGPLLIYLLFYFRVPYIYSHRYALTSSPHQVVRLACACHTCHYMKKLIETIFVHRFSHGTMPLRTIVRMSIWAKGKHRAYSREFKDYPSVRMAIIPLVL
;
A
#
# COMPACT_ATOMS: atom_id res chain seq x y z
N MET A 1 23.37 0.34 -33.21
CA MET A 1 22.63 0.62 -31.96
C MET A 1 21.87 -0.63 -31.56
N TYR A 2 22.20 -1.23 -30.41
CA TYR A 2 21.48 -2.40 -29.89
C TYR A 2 20.36 -1.88 -28.98
N PHE A 3 19.13 -1.78 -29.49
CA PHE A 3 17.97 -1.47 -28.66
C PHE A 3 17.69 -2.70 -27.80
N ARG A 4 18.00 -2.63 -26.50
CA ARG A 4 17.56 -3.64 -25.53
C ARG A 4 16.12 -3.31 -25.16
N ASP A 5 15.17 -4.11 -25.64
CA ASP A 5 13.79 -4.04 -25.16
C ASP A 5 13.72 -4.38 -23.68
N LEU A 6 13.55 -3.35 -22.86
CA LEU A 6 13.49 -3.44 -21.40
C LEU A 6 12.14 -3.96 -20.90
N GLY A 7 11.22 -4.34 -21.80
CA GLY A 7 9.88 -4.83 -21.48
C GLY A 7 8.98 -3.74 -20.89
N PRO A 8 7.78 -4.10 -20.39
CA PRO A 8 6.85 -3.14 -19.82
C PRO A 8 7.43 -2.49 -18.56
N GLN A 9 7.40 -1.17 -18.55
CA GLN A 9 8.00 -0.30 -17.54
C GLN A 9 6.92 0.57 -16.90
N ILE A 10 6.97 0.68 -15.58
CA ILE A 10 6.12 1.58 -14.82
C ILE A 10 6.97 2.76 -14.34
N GLY A 11 6.45 3.97 -14.43
CA GLY A 11 7.11 5.16 -13.88
C GLY A 11 7.19 5.07 -12.35
N TRP A 12 8.31 5.50 -11.76
CA TRP A 12 8.48 5.51 -10.31
C TRP A 12 7.39 6.30 -9.59
N THR A 13 6.88 7.36 -10.22
CA THR A 13 5.75 8.13 -9.71
C THR A 13 4.50 7.26 -9.50
N MET A 14 4.18 6.35 -10.44
CA MET A 14 3.02 5.43 -10.29
C MET A 14 3.21 4.45 -9.12
N VAL A 15 4.42 3.92 -8.93
CA VAL A 15 4.77 3.03 -7.80
C VAL A 15 4.53 3.75 -6.49
N PHE A 16 5.07 4.97 -6.37
CA PHE A 16 4.99 5.75 -5.14
C PHE A 16 3.57 6.24 -4.84
N LEU A 17 2.82 6.62 -5.88
CA LEU A 17 1.40 6.96 -5.75
C LEU A 17 0.59 5.77 -5.23
N ALA A 18 0.78 4.58 -5.80
CA ALA A 18 0.09 3.37 -5.34
C ALA A 18 0.43 3.03 -3.88
N GLU A 19 1.69 3.19 -3.48
CA GLU A 19 2.16 2.97 -2.10
C GLU A 19 1.57 3.98 -1.10
N CYS A 20 1.36 5.24 -1.51
CA CYS A 20 0.72 6.26 -0.67
C CYS A 20 -0.82 6.11 -0.63
N ILE A 21 -1.42 5.69 -1.74
CA ILE A 21 -2.87 5.53 -1.88
C ILE A 21 -3.37 4.34 -1.05
N GLY A 22 -2.58 3.26 -0.93
CA GLY A 22 -2.95 2.07 -0.16
C GLY A 22 -3.38 2.37 1.28
N PRO A 23 -2.51 2.95 2.13
CA PRO A 23 -2.85 3.27 3.52
C PRO A 23 -3.99 4.30 3.67
N LEU A 24 -4.12 5.23 2.73
CA LEU A 24 -5.20 6.21 2.71
C LEU A 24 -6.54 5.52 2.44
N LEU A 25 -6.62 4.70 1.39
CA LEU A 25 -7.82 3.95 1.03
C LEU A 25 -8.21 2.96 2.10
N ILE A 26 -7.25 2.19 2.64
CA ILE A 26 -7.51 1.21 3.69
C ILE A 26 -8.15 1.91 4.90
N TYR A 27 -7.55 3.00 5.38
CA TYR A 27 -8.09 3.72 6.54
C TYR A 27 -9.49 4.30 6.28
N LEU A 28 -9.71 4.89 5.10
CA LEU A 28 -11.03 5.42 4.72
C LEU A 28 -12.09 4.32 4.60
N LEU A 29 -11.75 3.16 4.03
CA LEU A 29 -12.66 2.00 3.93
C LEU A 29 -13.11 1.52 5.32
N PHE A 30 -12.20 1.46 6.30
CA PHE A 30 -12.55 1.11 7.67
C PHE A 30 -13.34 2.22 8.37
N TYR A 31 -13.03 3.49 8.12
CA TYR A 31 -13.75 4.63 8.68
C TYR A 31 -15.21 4.70 8.19
N PHE A 32 -15.45 4.49 6.90
CA PHE A 32 -16.80 4.50 6.31
C PHE A 32 -17.60 3.22 6.59
N ARG A 33 -17.01 2.23 7.28
CA ARG A 33 -17.65 0.96 7.65
C ARG A 33 -18.42 0.36 6.47
N VAL A 34 -17.69 0.05 5.40
CA VAL A 34 -18.28 -0.48 4.15
C VAL A 34 -19.17 -1.70 4.47
N PRO A 35 -20.41 -1.75 3.95
CA PRO A 35 -21.43 -2.75 4.30
C PRO A 35 -21.03 -4.21 4.04
N TYR A 36 -19.95 -4.45 3.29
CA TYR A 36 -19.40 -5.78 3.06
C TYR A 36 -18.58 -6.32 4.24
N ILE A 37 -17.97 -5.44 5.04
CA ILE A 37 -17.12 -5.80 6.19
C ILE A 37 -17.90 -5.66 7.51
N TYR A 38 -18.81 -4.69 7.58
CA TYR A 38 -19.57 -4.38 8.79
C TYR A 38 -21.05 -4.68 8.63
N SER A 39 -21.69 -5.18 9.71
CA SER A 39 -23.13 -5.47 9.74
C SER A 39 -23.96 -4.27 9.26
N HIS A 40 -24.95 -4.53 8.41
CA HIS A 40 -25.81 -3.52 7.75
C HIS A 40 -26.44 -2.48 8.69
N ARG A 41 -26.51 -2.75 10.00
CA ARG A 41 -27.01 -1.84 11.04
C ARG A 41 -26.09 -0.63 11.31
N TYR A 42 -24.83 -0.67 10.89
CA TYR A 42 -23.85 0.42 11.06
C TYR A 42 -23.17 0.83 9.74
N ALA A 43 -23.67 0.35 8.62
CA ALA A 43 -23.15 0.68 7.30
C ALA A 43 -23.25 2.20 7.08
N LEU A 44 -22.14 2.84 6.69
CA LEU A 44 -22.04 4.28 6.44
C LEU A 44 -22.33 5.19 7.66
N THR A 45 -22.46 4.63 8.86
CA THR A 45 -22.65 5.43 10.08
C THR A 45 -21.29 5.80 10.67
N SER A 46 -20.88 7.06 10.52
CA SER A 46 -19.67 7.57 11.16
C SER A 46 -19.80 7.51 12.69
N SER A 47 -18.71 7.17 13.37
CA SER A 47 -18.72 7.09 14.83
C SER A 47 -19.01 8.46 15.46
N PRO A 48 -19.80 8.54 16.54
CA PRO A 48 -20.14 9.81 17.21
C PRO A 48 -18.95 10.46 17.92
N HIS A 49 -17.88 9.71 18.19
CA HIS A 49 -16.71 10.21 18.90
C HIS A 49 -15.86 11.16 18.04
N GLN A 50 -15.66 12.38 18.53
CA GLN A 50 -14.87 13.42 17.87
C GLN A 50 -13.41 13.01 17.62
N VAL A 51 -12.83 12.18 18.51
CA VAL A 51 -11.46 11.68 18.37
C VAL A 51 -11.25 10.87 17.09
N VAL A 52 -12.25 10.10 16.64
CA VAL A 52 -12.13 9.27 15.42
C VAL A 52 -12.21 10.16 14.18
N ARG A 53 -13.03 11.22 14.22
CA ARG A 53 -13.07 12.24 13.17
C ARG A 53 -11.74 12.98 13.05
N LEU A 54 -11.15 13.37 14.18
CA LEU A 54 -9.87 14.06 14.20
C LEU A 54 -8.72 13.14 13.75
N ALA A 55 -8.70 11.89 14.20
CA ALA A 55 -7.72 10.90 13.75
C ALA A 55 -7.81 10.67 12.23
N CYS A 56 -9.02 10.58 11.69
CA CYS A 56 -9.25 10.47 10.25
C CYS A 56 -8.74 11.70 9.51
N ALA A 57 -9.08 12.91 9.98
CA ALA A 57 -8.58 14.15 9.40
C ALA A 57 -7.05 14.22 9.42
N CYS A 58 -6.41 13.92 10.56
CA CYS A 58 -4.95 13.90 10.68
C CYS A 58 -4.30 12.86 9.75
N HIS A 59 -4.88 11.65 9.66
CA HIS A 59 -4.39 10.59 8.77
C HIS A 59 -4.49 11.01 7.30
N THR A 60 -5.66 11.50 6.88
CA THR A 60 -5.86 12.00 5.51
C THR A 60 -4.91 13.15 5.20
N CYS A 61 -4.77 14.13 6.09
CA CYS A 61 -3.84 15.25 5.91
C CYS A 61 -2.38 14.78 5.82
N HIS A 62 -1.95 13.83 6.65
CA HIS A 62 -0.59 13.27 6.61
C HIS A 62 -0.28 12.63 5.26
N TYR A 63 -1.16 11.76 4.78
CA TYR A 63 -0.96 11.06 3.50
C TYR A 63 -1.14 11.99 2.29
N MET A 64 -2.01 13.01 2.37
CA MET A 64 -2.10 14.01 1.30
C MET A 64 -0.87 14.91 1.22
N LYS A 65 -0.30 15.33 2.36
CA LYS A 65 1.00 16.03 2.35
C LYS A 65 2.06 15.18 1.67
N LYS A 66 2.17 13.90 2.06
CA LYS A 66 3.10 12.95 1.45
C LYS A 66 2.92 12.84 -0.07
N LEU A 67 1.67 12.73 -0.54
CA LEU A 67 1.34 12.67 -1.97
C LEU A 67 1.81 13.92 -2.72
N ILE A 68 1.55 15.10 -2.17
CA ILE A 68 1.97 16.39 -2.75
C ILE A 68 3.50 16.48 -2.78
N GLU A 69 4.18 16.14 -1.70
CA GLU A 69 5.65 16.13 -1.64
C GLU A 69 6.25 15.19 -2.69
N THR A 70 5.66 14.02 -2.90
CA THR A 70 6.07 13.08 -3.95
C THR A 70 5.91 13.65 -5.36
N ILE A 71 4.79 14.31 -5.65
CA ILE A 71 4.49 14.81 -6.99
C ILE A 71 5.34 16.04 -7.32
N PHE A 72 5.53 16.95 -6.36
CA PHE A 72 6.11 18.26 -6.61
C PHE A 72 7.57 18.39 -6.18
N VAL A 73 7.99 17.74 -5.09
CA VAL A 73 9.33 17.89 -4.51
C VAL A 73 10.25 16.75 -4.95
N HIS A 74 9.75 15.51 -4.97
CA HIS A 74 10.56 14.36 -5.40
C HIS A 74 10.75 14.34 -6.92
N ARG A 75 11.97 14.69 -7.36
CA ARG A 75 12.42 14.38 -8.72
C ARG A 75 13.03 12.98 -8.75
N PHE A 76 12.34 12.02 -9.34
CA PHE A 76 12.87 10.66 -9.50
C PHE A 76 13.94 10.63 -10.61
N SER A 77 15.20 10.36 -10.25
CA SER A 77 16.32 10.31 -11.21
C SER A 77 16.28 9.10 -12.15
N HIS A 78 15.70 7.97 -11.72
CA HIS A 78 15.38 6.86 -12.61
C HIS A 78 13.94 7.03 -13.10
N GLY A 79 13.72 7.12 -14.41
CA GLY A 79 12.40 7.40 -14.98
C GLY A 79 11.41 6.24 -14.83
N THR A 80 11.89 5.02 -14.70
CA THR A 80 11.05 3.82 -14.76
C THR A 80 11.63 2.64 -13.96
N MET A 81 10.75 1.78 -13.46
CA MET A 81 11.08 0.47 -12.94
C MET A 81 10.43 -0.60 -13.84
N PRO A 82 11.18 -1.63 -14.29
CA PRO A 82 10.61 -2.69 -15.09
C PRO A 82 9.71 -3.59 -14.23
N LEU A 83 8.54 -3.96 -14.75
CA LEU A 83 7.52 -4.74 -14.01
C LEU A 83 8.04 -6.06 -13.46
N ARG A 84 8.99 -6.70 -14.17
CA ARG A 84 9.66 -7.92 -13.72
C ARG A 84 10.31 -7.79 -12.34
N THR A 85 10.73 -6.59 -11.94
CA THR A 85 11.34 -6.34 -10.62
C THR A 85 10.30 -6.49 -9.52
N ILE A 86 9.08 -5.98 -9.72
CA ILE A 86 7.96 -6.13 -8.77
C ILE A 86 7.65 -7.61 -8.59
N VAL A 87 7.50 -8.35 -9.70
CA VAL A 87 7.21 -9.79 -9.67
C VAL A 87 8.31 -10.56 -8.93
N ARG A 88 9.58 -10.27 -9.19
CA ARG A 88 10.71 -10.89 -8.49
C ARG A 88 10.70 -10.61 -6.99
N MET A 89 10.44 -9.37 -6.58
CA MET A 89 10.36 -9.00 -5.17
C MET A 89 9.17 -9.68 -4.48
N SER A 90 8.00 -9.77 -5.12
CA SER A 90 6.83 -10.48 -4.59
C SER A 90 7.07 -11.98 -4.42
N ILE A 91 7.74 -12.62 -5.39
CA ILE A 91 8.12 -14.04 -5.30
C ILE A 91 9.10 -14.25 -4.15
N TRP A 92 10.12 -13.39 -4.06
CA TRP A 92 11.12 -13.45 -2.99
C TRP A 92 10.48 -13.26 -1.61
N ALA A 93 9.60 -12.28 -1.44
CA ALA A 93 8.90 -12.01 -0.18
C ALA A 93 8.02 -13.19 0.24
N LYS A 94 7.29 -13.80 -0.69
CA LYS A 94 6.52 -15.04 -0.43
C LYS A 94 7.43 -16.21 -0.03
N GLY A 95 8.59 -16.34 -0.67
CA GLY A 95 9.58 -17.36 -0.33
C GLY A 95 10.12 -17.18 1.09
N LYS A 96 10.48 -15.95 1.48
CA LYS A 96 10.97 -15.63 2.82
C LYS A 96 9.90 -15.84 3.89
N HIS A 97 8.68 -15.41 3.64
CA HIS A 97 7.56 -15.64 4.56
C HIS A 97 7.29 -17.13 4.78
N ARG A 98 7.36 -17.95 3.72
CA ARG A 98 7.26 -19.41 3.83
C ARG A 98 8.43 -20.02 4.61
N ALA A 99 9.64 -19.51 4.44
CA ALA A 99 10.81 -19.96 5.20
C ALA A 99 10.64 -19.65 6.70
N TYR A 100 10.23 -18.43 7.05
CA TYR A 100 9.99 -18.04 8.44
C TYR A 100 8.88 -18.87 9.11
N SER A 101 7.81 -19.16 8.37
CA SER A 101 6.73 -20.03 8.86
C SER A 101 7.18 -21.47 9.12
N ARG A 102 8.29 -21.92 8.53
CA ARG A 102 8.87 -23.25 8.74
C ARG A 102 9.90 -23.27 9.86
N GLU A 103 10.69 -22.20 9.98
CA GLU A 103 11.82 -22.11 10.90
C GLU A 103 11.40 -21.70 12.32
N PHE A 104 10.38 -20.84 12.45
CA PHE A 104 9.90 -20.34 13.73
C PHE A 104 8.56 -20.98 14.10
N LYS A 105 8.55 -21.80 15.16
CA LYS A 105 7.35 -22.49 15.67
C LYS A 105 6.26 -21.54 16.13
N ASP A 106 6.66 -20.41 16.72
CA ASP A 106 5.76 -19.37 17.24
C ASP A 106 5.48 -18.24 16.22
N TYR A 107 5.70 -18.50 14.92
CA TYR A 107 5.46 -17.49 13.90
C TYR A 107 3.95 -17.26 13.70
N PRO A 108 3.45 -16.03 13.88
CA PRO A 108 2.01 -15.74 13.81
C PRO A 108 1.46 -15.92 12.39
N SER A 109 0.48 -16.82 12.24
CA SER A 109 -0.18 -17.17 10.96
C SER A 109 -0.97 -16.02 10.33
N VAL A 110 -1.26 -14.98 11.10
CA VAL A 110 -1.98 -13.78 10.64
C VAL A 110 -1.09 -12.81 9.84
N ARG A 111 0.23 -13.00 9.84
CA ARG A 111 1.14 -12.15 9.07
C ARG A 111 1.09 -12.53 7.59
N MET A 112 1.11 -11.53 6.72
CA MET A 112 1.18 -11.73 5.27
C MET A 112 2.57 -11.39 4.75
N ALA A 113 2.93 -11.94 3.59
CA ALA A 113 4.13 -11.51 2.87
C ALA A 113 3.93 -10.07 2.37
N ILE A 114 4.91 -9.19 2.63
CA ILE A 114 4.92 -7.81 2.14
C ILE A 114 4.94 -7.86 0.62
N ILE A 115 3.90 -7.32 -0.02
CA ILE A 115 3.81 -7.25 -1.48
C ILE A 115 4.09 -5.81 -1.84
N PRO A 116 5.18 -5.52 -2.58
CA PRO A 116 5.41 -4.19 -3.10
C PRO A 116 4.15 -3.71 -3.82
N LEU A 117 3.64 -2.53 -3.44
CA LEU A 117 2.42 -1.86 -3.92
C LEU A 117 1.09 -2.19 -3.24
N VAL A 118 1.00 -3.20 -2.37
CA VAL A 118 -0.29 -3.60 -1.76
C VAL A 118 -0.22 -3.60 -0.23
N LEU A 119 0.94 -3.89 0.36
CA LEU A 119 1.13 -3.92 1.81
C LEU A 119 2.61 -4.02 2.19
#